data_AF-A0A2A9HHN7-F1
#
_entry.id   AF-A0A2A9HHN7-F1
#
_cell.length_a   1.000
_cell.length_b   1.000
_cell.length_c   1.000
_cell.angle_alpha   90.00
_cell.angle_beta   90.00
_cell.angle_gamma   90.00
#
_symmetry.space_group_name_H-M   'P 1'
#
loop_
_entity.id
_entity.type
_entity.pdbx_description
1 polymer ?
#
loop_
_entity_poly.entity_id
_entity_poly.type
_entity_poly.pdbx_seq_one_letter_code
_entity_poly.pdbx_strand_id
1 'polypeptide(L)'
;MKRFVHLRAGFILVPALLGALLLGACGGDSDGGGGGGTGSDEKFVADICKAGAQFQDDLTKLFASLANVQSEEEAVKKLAEPFESFAKSFKTAKPPSDLKQWHSEASKSLDEAVAAMKKGDANAAIFQQDSPFPEPPKGAEERLSKIAASNADCQKAELFTN
;
A
#
# COMPACT_ATOMS: atom_id res chain seq x y z
N MET A 1 39.71 7.12 41.44
CA MET A 1 38.96 6.68 42.63
C MET A 1 37.56 6.26 42.18
N LYS A 2 37.24 4.97 42.38
CA LYS A 2 35.96 4.34 42.02
C LYS A 2 34.85 4.85 42.94
N ARG A 3 33.66 5.14 42.39
CA ARG A 3 32.42 5.19 43.17
C ARG A 3 31.34 4.33 42.51
N PHE A 4 30.77 3.50 43.37
CA PHE A 4 29.88 2.37 43.18
C PHE A 4 28.53 2.76 42.56
N VAL A 5 28.08 2.02 41.54
CA VAL A 5 26.97 1.05 41.57
C VAL A 5 25.72 1.53 42.33
N HIS A 6 24.66 1.86 41.58
CA HIS A 6 23.30 1.51 41.98
C HIS A 6 22.53 0.95 40.78
N LEU A 7 22.67 -0.36 40.63
CA LEU A 7 21.74 -1.24 39.95
C LEU A 7 20.38 -1.11 40.66
N ARG A 8 19.35 -0.56 40.01
CA ARG A 8 17.97 -0.75 40.44
C ARG A 8 17.31 -1.79 39.55
N ALA A 9 17.45 -3.03 40.00
CA ALA A 9 16.53 -4.10 39.67
C ALA A 9 15.15 -3.72 40.19
N GLY A 10 14.14 -3.81 39.31
CA GLY A 10 12.74 -3.56 39.62
C GLY A 10 11.86 -4.41 38.72
N PHE A 11 12.03 -5.72 38.86
CA PHE A 11 11.20 -6.78 38.29
C PHE A 11 9.78 -6.64 38.85
N ILE A 12 8.82 -6.16 38.05
CA ILE A 12 7.39 -6.19 38.41
C ILE A 12 6.73 -7.34 37.65
N LEU A 13 6.56 -8.45 38.37
CA LEU A 13 5.67 -9.56 38.04
C LEU A 13 4.20 -9.15 38.28
N VAL A 14 3.40 -9.22 37.20
CA VAL A 14 2.09 -9.92 37.05
C VAL A 14 1.05 -9.80 38.18
N PRO A 15 -0.22 -9.48 37.85
CA PRO A 15 -1.19 -10.58 37.90
C PRO A 15 -1.98 -10.74 36.59
N ALA A 16 -2.06 -11.99 36.15
CA ALA A 16 -3.02 -12.48 35.19
C ALA A 16 -4.44 -12.30 35.76
N LEU A 17 -5.32 -11.71 34.96
CA LEU A 17 -6.76 -11.76 35.18
C LEU A 17 -7.39 -12.29 33.89
N LEU A 18 -7.75 -13.57 33.96
CA LEU A 18 -8.74 -14.19 33.10
C LEU A 18 -10.05 -13.38 33.23
N GLY A 19 -10.55 -12.90 32.10
CA GLY A 19 -11.93 -12.45 31.91
C GLY A 19 -12.44 -13.01 30.59
N ALA A 20 -12.80 -14.30 30.59
CA ALA A 20 -13.69 -14.86 29.59
C ALA A 20 -15.12 -14.33 29.82
N LEU A 21 -15.95 -14.41 28.76
CA LEU A 21 -17.40 -14.11 28.65
C LEU A 21 -17.68 -12.72 28.02
N LEU A 22 -18.46 -12.51 26.95
CA LEU A 22 -19.33 -13.32 26.09
C LEU A 22 -19.62 -12.51 24.79
N LEU A 23 -19.69 -13.22 23.66
CA LEU A 23 -20.69 -13.06 22.57
C LEU A 23 -20.87 -11.69 21.87
N GLY A 24 -20.25 -11.58 20.69
CA GLY A 24 -20.74 -10.78 19.55
C GLY A 24 -20.72 -11.55 18.21
N ALA A 25 -20.49 -12.86 18.25
CA ALA A 25 -20.60 -13.74 17.10
C ALA A 25 -22.01 -14.37 17.07
N CYS A 26 -22.94 -13.71 16.39
CA CYS A 26 -24.16 -14.34 15.88
C CYS A 26 -24.77 -13.50 14.74
N GLY A 27 -25.07 -14.18 13.64
CA GLY A 27 -25.76 -13.68 12.46
C GLY A 27 -24.93 -13.96 11.21
N GLY A 28 -25.09 -15.05 10.48
CA GLY A 28 -26.07 -16.13 10.51
C GLY A 28 -25.69 -17.06 9.35
N ASP A 29 -25.92 -18.36 9.52
CA ASP A 29 -25.67 -19.37 8.51
C ASP A 29 -26.66 -19.18 7.34
N SER A 30 -26.14 -19.00 6.12
CA SER A 30 -26.88 -19.17 4.86
C SER A 30 -25.90 -19.49 3.75
N ASP A 31 -26.21 -20.58 3.08
CA ASP A 31 -25.57 -21.16 1.90
C ASP A 31 -25.07 -20.18 0.84
N GLY A 32 -23.90 -20.52 0.27
CA GLY A 32 -23.59 -20.30 -1.15
C GLY A 32 -23.62 -18.88 -1.70
N GLY A 33 -22.45 -18.23 -1.76
CA GLY A 33 -22.24 -17.08 -2.64
C GLY A 33 -20.93 -16.36 -2.36
N GLY A 34 -19.99 -16.37 -3.31
CA GLY A 34 -18.73 -15.64 -3.21
C GLY A 34 -18.96 -14.13 -3.08
N GLY A 35 -18.94 -13.62 -1.84
CA GLY A 35 -19.17 -12.22 -1.51
C GLY A 35 -17.88 -11.48 -1.23
N GLY A 36 -17.36 -10.75 -2.22
CA GLY A 36 -16.27 -9.78 -2.05
C GLY A 36 -16.71 -8.60 -1.17
N GLY A 37 -16.44 -8.70 0.14
CA GLY A 37 -16.73 -7.64 1.10
C GLY A 37 -15.91 -6.36 0.84
N THR A 38 -16.54 -5.20 1.05
CA THR A 38 -15.89 -3.88 1.06
C THR A 38 -14.94 -3.75 2.25
N GLY A 39 -13.80 -3.08 2.06
CA GLY A 39 -12.88 -2.74 3.16
C GLY A 39 -13.28 -1.45 3.87
N SER A 40 -12.59 -1.13 4.98
CA SER A 40 -12.64 0.19 5.61
C SER A 40 -11.60 1.12 5.01
N ASP A 41 -11.77 2.44 5.17
CA ASP A 41 -10.78 3.42 4.71
C ASP A 41 -9.41 3.16 5.35
N GLU A 42 -9.36 2.85 6.65
CA GLU A 42 -8.10 2.63 7.38
C GLU A 42 -7.33 1.44 6.84
N LYS A 43 -8.03 0.32 6.61
CA LYS A 43 -7.39 -0.88 6.07
C LYS A 43 -6.97 -0.68 4.63
N PHE A 44 -7.82 -0.03 3.82
CA PHE A 44 -7.52 0.25 2.42
C PHE A 44 -6.28 1.14 2.30
N VAL A 45 -6.23 2.23 3.07
CA VAL A 45 -5.07 3.12 3.14
C VAL A 45 -3.84 2.37 3.63
N ALA A 46 -3.93 1.60 4.72
CA ALA A 46 -2.78 0.85 5.23
C ALA A 46 -2.22 -0.15 4.20
N ASP A 47 -3.08 -0.87 3.48
CA ASP A 47 -2.67 -1.82 2.45
C ASP A 47 -1.95 -1.09 1.29
N ILE A 48 -2.46 0.08 0.87
CA ILE A 48 -1.83 0.91 -0.18
C ILE A 48 -0.52 1.54 0.30
N CYS A 49 -0.48 2.09 1.51
CA CYS A 49 0.72 2.67 2.11
C CYS A 49 1.86 1.65 2.15
N LYS A 50 1.55 0.43 2.60
CA LYS A 50 2.51 -0.67 2.64
C LYS A 50 3.01 -1.05 1.25
N ALA A 51 2.09 -1.14 0.28
CA ALA A 51 2.46 -1.42 -1.11
C ALA A 51 3.35 -0.32 -1.70
N GLY A 52 3.04 0.94 -1.40
CA GLY A 52 3.81 2.09 -1.87
C GLY A 52 5.20 2.19 -1.22
N ALA A 53 5.32 1.89 0.07
CA ALA A 53 6.62 1.79 0.74
C ALA A 53 7.50 0.69 0.14
N GLN A 54 6.92 -0.48 -0.14
CA GLN A 54 7.62 -1.57 -0.82
C GLN A 54 8.03 -1.17 -2.24
N PHE A 55 7.14 -0.51 -2.98
CA PHE A 55 7.42 -0.03 -4.33
C PHE A 55 8.63 0.93 -4.36
N GLN A 56 8.73 1.85 -3.39
CA GLN A 56 9.87 2.75 -3.31
C GLN A 56 11.17 2.07 -2.90
N ASP A 57 11.11 1.12 -1.96
CA ASP A 57 12.28 0.30 -1.62
C ASP A 57 12.76 -0.46 -2.87
N ASP A 58 11.84 -0.97 -3.69
CA ASP A 58 12.18 -1.71 -4.91
C ASP A 58 12.69 -0.82 -6.03
N LEU A 59 12.12 0.39 -6.22
CA LEU A 59 12.67 1.39 -7.12
C LEU A 59 14.07 1.83 -6.69
N THR A 60 14.30 2.06 -5.39
CA THR A 60 15.61 2.46 -4.86
C THR A 60 16.66 1.38 -5.15
N LYS A 61 16.35 0.11 -4.89
CA LYS A 61 17.22 -1.03 -5.23
C LYS A 61 17.45 -1.13 -6.73
N LEU A 62 16.39 -0.95 -7.52
CA LEU A 62 16.49 -0.99 -8.97
C LEU A 62 17.43 0.11 -9.46
N PHE A 63 17.24 1.38 -9.07
CA PHE A 63 18.09 2.49 -9.50
C PHE A 63 19.55 2.32 -9.07
N ALA A 64 19.81 1.77 -7.88
CA ALA A 64 21.18 1.41 -7.48
C ALA A 64 21.83 0.36 -8.41
N SER A 65 21.02 -0.49 -9.07
CA SER A 65 21.48 -1.50 -10.03
C SER A 65 21.48 -1.04 -11.50
N LEU A 66 20.85 0.10 -11.80
CA LEU A 66 20.66 0.60 -13.18
C LEU A 66 21.90 1.28 -13.79
N ALA A 67 23.03 1.33 -13.07
CA ALA A 67 24.27 2.00 -13.49
C ALA A 67 24.83 1.56 -14.86
N ASN A 68 24.33 0.46 -15.44
CA ASN A 68 24.81 -0.13 -16.70
C ASN A 68 23.71 -0.29 -17.77
N VAL A 69 22.54 0.36 -17.62
CA VAL A 69 21.50 0.27 -18.65
C VAL A 69 21.88 1.11 -19.87
N GLN A 70 21.79 0.49 -21.05
CA GLN A 70 22.30 1.06 -22.30
C GLN A 70 21.22 1.71 -23.17
N SER A 71 19.93 1.54 -22.83
CA SER A 71 18.83 2.17 -23.56
C SER A 71 17.63 2.50 -22.66
N GLU A 72 16.87 3.50 -23.07
CA GLU A 72 15.61 3.89 -22.45
C GLU A 72 14.59 2.73 -22.43
N GLU A 73 14.51 1.96 -23.52
CA GLU A 73 13.65 0.78 -23.62
C GLU A 73 13.99 -0.28 -22.55
N GLU A 74 15.29 -0.54 -22.32
CA GLU A 74 15.74 -1.48 -21.29
C GLU A 74 15.44 -0.93 -19.88
N ALA A 75 15.59 0.38 -19.66
CA ALA A 75 15.24 1.02 -18.40
C ALA A 75 13.75 0.86 -18.09
N VAL A 76 12.89 1.14 -19.06
CA VAL A 76 11.43 1.03 -18.95
C VAL A 76 11.02 -0.43 -18.68
N LYS A 77 11.63 -1.40 -19.35
CA LYS A 77 11.37 -2.83 -19.09
C LYS A 77 11.74 -3.24 -17.67
N LYS A 78 12.84 -2.72 -17.13
CA LYS A 78 13.25 -3.00 -15.74
C LYS A 78 12.35 -2.33 -14.71
N LEU A 79 11.83 -1.13 -15.01
CA LEU A 79 10.84 -0.46 -14.16
C LEU A 79 9.52 -1.24 -14.05
N ALA A 80 9.17 -2.05 -15.06
CA ALA A 80 7.91 -2.78 -15.08
C ALA A 80 7.71 -3.71 -13.88
N GLU A 81 8.78 -4.28 -13.31
CA GLU A 81 8.69 -5.25 -12.21
C GLU A 81 8.22 -4.60 -10.89
N PRO A 82 8.85 -3.52 -10.39
CA PRO A 82 8.31 -2.75 -9.26
C PRO A 82 6.85 -2.33 -9.47
N PHE A 83 6.52 -1.82 -10.67
CA PHE A 83 5.14 -1.40 -10.98
C PHE A 83 4.15 -2.56 -10.99
N GLU A 84 4.56 -3.74 -11.48
CA GLU A 84 3.73 -4.93 -11.45
C GLU A 84 3.46 -5.41 -10.02
N SER A 85 4.47 -5.37 -9.15
CA SER A 85 4.33 -5.71 -7.74
C SER A 85 3.36 -4.75 -7.03
N PHE A 86 3.48 -3.45 -7.30
CA PHE A 86 2.56 -2.45 -6.79
C PHE A 86 1.13 -2.65 -7.34
N ALA A 87 0.96 -2.85 -8.65
CA ALA A 87 -0.34 -3.07 -9.28
C ALA A 87 -1.08 -4.28 -8.70
N LYS A 88 -0.37 -5.39 -8.50
CA LYS A 88 -0.93 -6.59 -7.84
C LYS A 88 -1.39 -6.28 -6.43
N SER A 89 -0.55 -5.60 -5.64
CA SER A 89 -0.88 -5.24 -4.25
C SER A 89 -2.08 -4.29 -4.18
N PHE A 90 -2.07 -3.23 -5.00
CA PHE A 90 -3.17 -2.28 -5.14
C PHE A 90 -4.48 -2.99 -5.48
N LYS A 91 -4.48 -3.86 -6.50
CA LYS A 91 -5.67 -4.61 -6.94
C LYS A 91 -6.24 -5.54 -5.87
N THR A 92 -5.39 -6.04 -4.97
CA THR A 92 -5.82 -6.90 -3.84
C THR A 92 -6.30 -6.12 -2.62
N ALA A 93 -5.98 -4.83 -2.53
CA ALA A 93 -6.49 -3.96 -1.47
C ALA A 93 -8.02 -3.89 -1.60
N LYS A 94 -8.73 -3.99 -0.47
CA LYS A 94 -10.19 -3.99 -0.45
C LYS A 94 -10.69 -2.54 -0.31
N PRO A 95 -11.25 -1.92 -1.36
CA PRO A 95 -11.72 -0.55 -1.25
C PRO A 95 -13.00 -0.46 -0.40
N PRO A 96 -13.22 0.71 0.22
CA PRO A 96 -14.54 1.17 0.65
C PRO A 96 -15.57 1.10 -0.48
N SER A 97 -16.86 1.04 -0.14
CA SER A 97 -17.94 0.83 -1.11
C SER A 97 -18.00 1.91 -2.20
N ASP A 98 -17.79 3.17 -1.82
CA ASP A 98 -17.78 4.33 -2.72
C ASP A 98 -16.58 4.32 -3.69
N LEU A 99 -15.51 3.61 -3.34
CA LEU A 99 -14.27 3.54 -4.11
C LEU A 99 -14.15 2.32 -5.02
N LYS A 100 -15.11 1.38 -4.99
CA LYS A 100 -15.05 0.13 -5.78
C LYS A 100 -14.83 0.36 -7.27
N GLN A 101 -15.61 1.25 -7.88
CA GLN A 101 -15.51 1.51 -9.31
C GLN A 101 -14.16 2.17 -9.65
N TRP A 102 -13.84 3.25 -8.93
CA TRP A 102 -12.57 3.95 -9.09
C TRP A 102 -11.36 3.02 -8.92
N HIS A 103 -11.36 2.17 -7.90
CA HIS A 103 -10.29 1.22 -7.63
C HIS A 103 -10.14 0.18 -8.75
N SER A 104 -11.27 -0.30 -9.30
CA SER A 104 -11.27 -1.22 -10.43
C SER A 104 -10.71 -0.59 -11.70
N GLU A 105 -11.09 0.66 -11.99
CA GLU A 105 -10.61 1.42 -13.15
C GLU A 105 -9.14 1.80 -13.00
N ALA A 106 -8.73 2.31 -11.82
CA ALA A 106 -7.33 2.61 -11.52
C ALA A 106 -6.44 1.36 -11.58
N SER A 107 -6.93 0.21 -11.09
CA SER A 107 -6.22 -1.07 -11.23
C SER A 107 -6.02 -1.47 -12.70
N LYS A 108 -7.01 -1.21 -13.56
CA LYS A 108 -6.90 -1.44 -15.01
C LYS A 108 -5.85 -0.53 -15.64
N SER A 109 -5.83 0.76 -15.30
CA SER A 109 -4.80 1.71 -15.77
C SER A 109 -3.39 1.27 -15.32
N LEU A 110 -3.24 0.75 -14.09
CA LEU A 110 -1.97 0.17 -13.62
C LEU A 110 -1.56 -1.06 -14.44
N ASP A 111 -2.49 -2.00 -14.68
CA ASP A 111 -2.23 -3.21 -15.49
C ASP A 111 -1.80 -2.83 -16.92
N GLU A 112 -2.44 -1.82 -17.53
CA GLU A 112 -2.10 -1.30 -18.86
C GLU A 112 -0.72 -0.63 -18.89
N ALA A 113 -0.41 0.19 -17.88
CA ALA A 113 0.90 0.81 -17.73
C ALA A 113 2.00 -0.26 -17.60
N VAL A 114 1.80 -1.29 -16.78
CA VAL A 114 2.72 -2.42 -16.65
C VAL A 114 2.90 -3.15 -17.98
N ALA A 115 1.83 -3.38 -18.73
CA ALA A 115 1.91 -4.03 -20.04
C ALA A 115 2.70 -3.19 -21.06
N ALA A 116 2.56 -1.86 -21.04
CA ALA A 116 3.33 -0.95 -21.88
C ALA A 116 4.81 -0.92 -21.48
N MET A 117 5.10 -0.85 -20.17
CA MET A 117 6.48 -0.89 -19.65
C MET A 117 7.20 -2.20 -20.01
N LYS A 118 6.52 -3.34 -19.94
CA LYS A 118 7.08 -4.64 -20.36
C LYS A 118 7.45 -4.69 -21.85
N LYS A 119 6.81 -3.86 -22.68
CA LYS A 119 7.16 -3.70 -24.09
C LYS A 119 8.29 -2.69 -24.31
N GLY A 120 8.73 -1.99 -23.26
CA GLY A 120 9.73 -0.94 -23.34
C GLY A 120 9.17 0.38 -23.87
N ASP A 121 7.85 0.59 -23.76
CA ASP A 121 7.20 1.80 -24.24
C ASP A 121 7.45 2.98 -23.28
N ALA A 122 8.45 3.79 -23.61
CA ALA A 122 8.79 5.01 -22.89
C ALA A 122 7.71 6.11 -23.01
N ASN A 123 6.76 5.96 -23.96
CA ASN A 123 5.64 6.88 -24.13
C ASN A 123 4.36 6.37 -23.47
N ALA A 124 4.43 5.31 -22.66
CA ALA A 124 3.28 4.82 -21.90
C ALA A 124 2.61 5.94 -21.12
N ALA A 125 1.27 5.90 -21.00
CA ALA A 125 0.47 6.96 -20.39
C ALA A 125 0.92 7.32 -18.95
N ILE A 126 1.51 6.37 -18.22
CA ILE A 126 2.06 6.58 -16.87
C ILE A 126 3.26 7.54 -16.83
N PHE A 127 3.93 7.78 -17.95
CA PHE A 127 5.06 8.72 -18.06
C PHE A 127 4.65 10.06 -18.66
N GLN A 128 3.38 10.24 -19.01
CA GLN A 128 2.87 11.47 -19.60
C GLN A 128 2.51 12.50 -18.52
N GLN A 129 2.33 13.75 -18.93
CA GLN A 129 1.96 14.85 -18.03
C GLN A 129 0.56 14.66 -17.43
N ASP A 130 -0.35 14.09 -18.23
CA ASP A 130 -1.71 13.80 -17.78
C ASP A 130 -1.74 12.45 -17.03
N SER A 131 -2.39 12.44 -15.87
CA SER A 131 -2.59 11.21 -15.10
C SER A 131 -3.40 10.19 -15.91
N PRO A 132 -2.93 8.94 -16.06
CA PRO A 132 -3.72 7.88 -16.69
C PRO A 132 -4.80 7.31 -15.76
N PHE A 133 -4.89 7.82 -14.53
CA PHE A 133 -5.82 7.33 -13.51
C PHE A 133 -7.11 8.14 -13.52
N PRO A 134 -8.26 7.47 -13.30
CA PRO A 134 -9.53 8.17 -13.14
C PRO A 134 -9.51 9.04 -11.89
N GLU A 135 -10.27 10.14 -11.94
CA GLU A 135 -10.51 10.98 -10.78
C GLU A 135 -11.24 10.21 -9.67
N PRO A 136 -10.78 10.30 -8.41
CA PRO A 136 -11.47 9.68 -7.30
C PRO A 136 -12.85 10.32 -7.04
N PRO A 137 -13.79 9.58 -6.42
CA PRO A 137 -15.05 10.15 -5.96
C PRO A 137 -14.83 11.37 -5.06
N LYS A 138 -15.74 12.35 -5.16
CA LYS A 138 -15.65 13.60 -4.37
C LYS A 138 -15.51 13.29 -2.87
N GLY A 139 -14.53 13.95 -2.24
CA GLY A 139 -14.25 13.82 -0.80
C GLY A 139 -13.48 12.56 -0.41
N ALA A 140 -13.26 11.60 -1.31
CA ALA A 140 -12.43 10.43 -1.00
C ALA A 140 -10.98 10.83 -0.77
N GLU A 141 -10.40 11.68 -1.62
CA GLU A 141 -9.02 12.14 -1.47
C GLU A 141 -8.77 12.80 -0.10
N GLU A 142 -9.60 13.77 0.30
CA GLU A 142 -9.48 14.43 1.60
C GLU A 142 -9.63 13.43 2.77
N ARG A 143 -10.56 12.48 2.65
CA ARG A 143 -10.82 11.47 3.68
C ARG A 143 -9.65 10.50 3.84
N LEU A 144 -9.15 9.95 2.73
CA LEU A 144 -8.06 8.97 2.73
C LEU A 144 -6.72 9.61 3.08
N SER A 145 -6.45 10.84 2.62
CA SER A 145 -5.20 11.55 2.92
C SER A 145 -5.03 11.85 4.41
N LYS A 146 -6.10 12.18 5.14
CA LYS A 146 -6.05 12.35 6.61
C LYS A 146 -5.61 11.08 7.33
N ILE A 147 -6.07 9.92 6.87
CA ILE A 147 -5.68 8.62 7.41
C ILE A 147 -4.22 8.32 7.04
N ALA A 148 -3.85 8.55 5.78
CA ALA A 148 -2.50 8.31 5.27
C ALA A 148 -1.44 9.15 6.00
N ALA A 149 -1.76 10.40 6.36
CA ALA A 149 -0.87 11.29 7.10
C ALA A 149 -0.45 10.75 8.47
N SER A 150 -1.24 9.86 9.07
CA SER A 150 -0.95 9.22 10.36
C SER A 150 -0.38 7.80 10.22
N ASN A 151 -0.22 7.29 8.99
CA ASN A 151 0.25 5.95 8.72
C ASN A 151 1.77 5.93 8.49
N ALA A 152 2.49 5.12 9.29
CA ALA A 152 3.95 5.06 9.25
C ALA A 152 4.53 4.57 7.91
N ASP A 153 3.86 3.65 7.21
CA ASP A 153 4.32 3.18 5.90
C ASP A 153 4.16 4.29 4.85
N CYS A 154 3.07 5.06 4.92
CA CYS A 154 2.86 6.22 4.04
C CYS A 154 3.87 7.35 4.30
N GLN A 155 4.22 7.58 5.57
CA GLN A 155 5.27 8.53 5.94
C GLN A 155 6.65 8.07 5.49
N LYS A 156 6.97 6.77 5.64
CA LYS A 156 8.23 6.19 5.16
C LYS A 156 8.35 6.35 3.64
N ALA A 157 7.25 6.19 2.94
CA ALA A 157 7.20 6.31 1.51
C ALA A 157 7.09 7.77 1.02
N GLU A 158 7.07 8.79 1.89
CA GLU A 158 6.85 10.19 1.45
C GLU A 158 5.61 10.39 0.55
N LEU A 159 4.66 9.44 0.52
CA LEU A 159 3.56 9.39 -0.47
C LEU A 159 2.53 10.51 -0.25
N PHE A 160 2.57 11.15 0.92
CA PHE A 160 1.59 12.13 1.38
C PHE A 160 2.21 13.27 2.20
N THR A 161 3.54 13.45 2.14
CA THR A 161 4.24 14.56 2.79
C THR A 161 4.54 15.64 1.76
N ASN A 162 3.88 16.80 1.89
CA ASN A 162 4.31 18.05 1.26
C ASN A 162 5.61 18.56 1.90
#